data_AF-A0A8H7XUY6-F1
#
_entry.id   AF-A0A8H7XUY6-F1
#
_cell.length_a   1.000
_cell.length_b   1.000
_cell.length_c   1.000
_cell.angle_alpha   90.00
_cell.angle_beta   90.00
_cell.angle_gamma   90.00
#
_symmetry.space_group_name_H-M   'P 1'
#
loop_
_entity.id
_entity.type
_entity.pdbx_description
1 polymer ?
#
loop_
_entity_poly.entity_id
_entity_poly.type
_entity_poly.pdbx_seq_one_letter_code
_entity_poly.pdbx_strand_id
1 'polypeptide(L)'
;MRVDLYTPALRSTLQGKINVWSSMPFSGHISVCGEICNQQICVLCLETDKKQEVVDLVMQRRLDELDLSSDDISERLITLKCGHIFTVETLDGVCRMADFYEVSNDGTYIRTKAPPVEYQTPPTCPQCRSSITALRYGRVVKRSMLDILEQNVASNMSRDLELLGPHLEHVSKSLETFKERAKTITPDTTNLGTISQARKTDAIEKQEPISKALLDLNAMNSIHGLSPQETRIWNTIVKPILDAYSRAHSIATTQGAHVKAYEGAFSTLYRLELDTLINDPSVVTDAPEPMALRAVQMNIGQPPPTADSRFQIEAYIHTLELRFMLAQVGLARLDGLNPAATDELSSKEKRHWKEFIGFIYETCVADSRKALAIAEKSSASRRAATSKVFMIRSDFERIRFQTTIGMKSLKVSDPTFAEDRERIAQQVSDTRTSVEKQLLEYEREYIRSRPTGNNIRKLNEERNWFKENCAIKVQRFIDELNDLEAWVKNGTVYEPLSHNEMEDIVKAFKGKFLTTGHFYNCPNGHPFVITECGGAMQTSVCPECGEAIGGGSHRLLDTNTVDSRFEGILRDMGITDRGFY
;
A
#
# COMPACT_ATOMS: atom_id res chain seq x y z
N MET A 1 17.06 -17.37 18.85
CA MET A 1 17.36 -16.54 20.03
C MET A 1 16.38 -15.37 20.01
N ARG A 2 15.29 -15.47 20.78
CA ARG A 2 14.17 -14.50 20.79
C ARG A 2 14.63 -13.23 21.49
N VAL A 3 14.46 -12.08 20.83
CA VAL A 3 14.70 -10.76 21.41
C VAL A 3 13.34 -10.10 21.64
N ASP A 4 12.78 -10.36 22.82
CA ASP A 4 11.57 -9.71 23.35
C ASP A 4 11.95 -8.35 23.96
N LEU A 5 12.07 -7.29 23.14
CA LEU A 5 12.39 -5.93 23.64
C LEU A 5 11.53 -4.76 23.11
N TYR A 6 10.51 -4.97 22.28
CA TYR A 6 9.91 -3.83 21.54
C TYR A 6 8.38 -3.68 21.59
N THR A 7 7.71 -4.22 22.60
CA THR A 7 6.27 -4.01 22.88
C THR A 7 5.85 -2.78 23.73
N PRO A 8 6.71 -1.96 24.39
CA PRO A 8 6.18 -0.86 25.23
C PRO A 8 5.83 0.43 24.48
N ALA A 9 6.34 0.65 23.25
CA ALA A 9 6.38 1.98 22.64
C ALA A 9 4.99 2.61 22.35
N LEU A 10 3.97 1.79 22.14
CA LEU A 10 2.60 2.22 21.86
C LEU A 10 1.66 2.22 23.07
N ARG A 11 2.02 1.55 24.17
CA ARG A 11 1.21 1.60 25.41
C ARG A 11 1.40 2.90 26.18
N SER A 12 2.53 3.59 26.01
CA SER A 12 2.85 4.81 26.79
C SER A 12 2.03 6.05 26.43
N THR A 13 1.30 6.05 25.31
CA THR A 13 0.36 7.13 24.95
C THR A 13 -0.99 7.02 25.68
N LEU A 14 -1.25 5.95 26.43
CA LEU A 14 -2.59 5.64 26.99
C LEU A 14 -2.85 6.15 28.42
N GLN A 15 -1.94 6.92 29.03
CA GLN A 15 -2.16 7.44 30.39
C GLN A 15 -1.60 8.85 30.59
N GLY A 16 -1.91 9.75 29.65
CA GLY A 16 -1.82 11.19 29.87
C GLY A 16 -2.94 11.70 30.78
N LYS A 17 -3.02 11.23 32.03
CA LYS A 17 -3.82 11.92 33.04
C LYS A 17 -3.03 13.15 33.47
N ILE A 18 -3.54 14.33 33.11
CA ILE A 18 -3.21 15.59 33.76
C ILE A 18 -3.68 15.47 35.22
N ASN A 19 -2.84 14.90 36.07
CA ASN A 19 -3.03 14.98 37.51
C ASN A 19 -2.32 16.24 38.00
N VAL A 20 -3.13 17.22 38.38
CA VAL A 20 -2.73 18.35 39.21
C VAL A 20 -2.21 17.79 40.53
N TRP A 21 -0.90 17.72 40.70
CA TRP A 21 -0.26 17.46 41.99
C TRP A 21 -0.03 18.80 42.68
N SER A 22 -1.05 19.28 43.39
CA SER A 22 -0.87 20.27 44.44
C SER A 22 -0.37 19.55 45.71
N SER A 23 0.62 20.17 46.36
CA SER A 23 1.15 19.90 47.71
C SER A 23 2.19 18.77 47.87
N MET A 24 3.48 19.14 47.83
CA MET A 24 4.50 18.78 48.83
C MET A 24 5.73 19.70 48.68
N PRO A 25 6.37 20.18 49.77
CA PRO A 25 7.48 21.11 49.69
C PRO A 25 8.81 20.34 49.57
N PHE A 26 9.38 20.30 48.37
CA PHE A 26 10.76 19.87 48.16
C PHE A 26 11.60 21.08 47.73
N SER A 27 12.56 21.44 48.57
CA SER A 27 13.57 22.44 48.30
C SER A 27 14.49 21.98 47.16
N GLY A 28 14.41 22.69 46.03
CA GLY A 28 15.52 22.97 45.12
C GLY A 28 16.12 21.78 44.36
N HIS A 29 15.50 21.42 43.23
CA HIS A 29 16.16 21.32 41.92
C HIS A 29 15.08 21.18 40.86
N ILE A 30 14.95 22.22 40.03
CA ILE A 30 13.90 22.35 39.02
C ILE A 30 14.29 21.47 37.82
N SER A 31 13.85 20.21 37.81
CA SER A 31 13.94 19.38 36.61
C SER A 31 12.92 19.86 35.58
N VAL A 32 13.33 20.04 34.33
CA VAL A 32 12.42 20.25 33.20
C VAL A 32 11.44 19.08 33.10
N CYS A 33 10.22 19.38 32.65
CA CYS A 33 9.06 18.49 32.51
C CYS A 33 9.37 16.99 32.28
N GLY A 34 9.19 16.18 33.32
CA GLY A 34 9.03 14.72 33.21
C GLY A 34 10.30 13.90 32.99
N GLU A 35 11.50 14.51 32.86
CA GLU A 35 12.76 13.76 32.82
C GLU A 35 13.03 13.06 34.16
N ILE A 36 13.58 11.85 34.10
CA ILE A 36 13.79 11.05 35.32
C ILE A 36 14.97 11.63 36.11
N CYS A 37 14.71 12.19 37.29
CA CYS A 37 15.72 12.89 38.10
C CYS A 37 16.97 12.05 38.40
N ASN A 38 16.86 10.73 38.48
CA ASN A 38 17.99 9.82 38.71
C ASN A 38 18.96 9.70 37.52
N GLN A 39 18.54 10.10 36.33
CA GLN A 39 19.35 10.13 35.11
C GLN A 39 19.95 11.52 34.86
N GLN A 40 19.50 12.53 35.60
CA GLN A 40 20.01 13.90 35.51
C GLN A 40 21.20 14.06 36.45
N ILE A 41 22.27 14.66 35.96
CA ILE A 41 23.47 14.87 36.76
C ILE A 41 23.32 16.15 37.58
N CYS A 42 23.56 16.05 38.89
CA CYS A 42 23.50 17.21 39.78
C CYS A 42 24.71 18.12 39.56
N VAL A 43 24.45 19.36 39.14
CA VAL A 43 25.49 20.37 38.86
C VAL A 43 26.27 20.76 40.13
N LEU A 44 25.66 20.66 41.32
CA LEU A 44 26.32 20.91 42.60
C LEU A 44 27.35 19.83 42.95
N CYS A 45 27.07 18.58 42.55
CA CYS A 45 27.90 17.41 42.85
C CYS A 45 28.94 17.10 41.74
N LEU A 46 28.98 17.92 40.68
CA LEU A 46 29.90 17.72 39.56
C LEU A 46 31.35 18.12 39.92
N GLU A 47 32.32 17.36 39.42
CA GLU A 47 33.75 17.70 39.50
C GLU A 47 34.05 19.00 38.72
N THR A 48 35.02 19.79 39.20
CA THR A 48 35.36 21.12 38.66
C THR A 48 35.72 21.10 37.17
N ASP A 49 36.33 20.02 36.69
CA ASP A 49 36.76 19.91 35.29
C ASP A 49 35.57 19.79 34.32
N LYS A 50 34.46 19.16 34.75
CA LYS A 50 33.24 19.02 33.94
C LYS A 50 32.37 20.28 33.95
N LYS A 51 32.62 21.22 34.87
CA LYS A 51 31.92 22.52 34.90
C LYS A 51 32.38 23.47 33.79
N GLN A 52 33.54 23.19 33.20
CA GLN A 52 34.09 23.96 32.08
C GLN A 52 33.54 23.53 30.72
N GLU A 53 32.72 22.47 30.65
CA GLU A 53 32.10 22.02 29.40
C GLU A 53 31.11 23.07 28.87
N VAL A 54 31.16 23.31 27.55
CA VAL A 54 30.22 24.20 26.86
C VAL A 54 28.90 23.45 26.70
N VAL A 55 27.89 23.90 27.44
CA VAL A 55 26.56 23.27 27.48
C VAL A 55 25.53 24.07 26.69
N ASP A 56 25.78 25.37 26.47
CA ASP A 56 25.00 26.22 25.57
C ASP A 56 25.80 26.47 24.29
N LEU A 57 25.39 25.82 23.21
CA LEU A 57 26.05 25.94 21.91
C LEU A 57 25.57 27.16 21.12
N VAL A 58 24.45 27.77 21.50
CA VAL A 58 23.90 28.96 20.83
C VAL A 58 24.66 30.20 21.30
N MET A 59 24.80 30.35 22.62
CA MET A 59 25.50 31.49 23.23
C MET A 59 26.97 31.20 23.58
N GLN A 60 27.45 29.98 23.31
CA GLN A 60 28.79 29.48 23.65
C GLN A 60 29.14 29.60 25.14
N ARG A 61 28.16 29.38 26.03
CA ARG A 61 28.32 29.49 27.48
C ARG A 61 28.69 28.15 28.12
N ARG A 62 29.55 28.21 29.14
CA ARG A 62 29.95 27.06 29.96
C ARG A 62 28.94 26.79 31.07
N LEU A 63 29.00 25.59 31.64
CA LEU A 63 28.08 25.17 32.71
C LEU A 63 28.19 26.04 33.98
N ASP A 64 29.37 26.59 34.26
CA ASP A 64 29.62 27.51 35.38
C ASP A 64 29.16 28.95 35.14
N GLU A 65 28.94 29.33 33.88
CA GLU A 65 28.48 30.66 33.46
C GLU A 65 26.95 30.76 33.37
N LEU A 66 26.22 29.67 33.62
CA LEU A 66 24.76 29.61 33.57
C LEU A 66 24.12 29.98 34.91
N ASP A 67 23.07 30.79 34.85
CA ASP A 67 22.25 31.10 36.02
C ASP A 67 21.21 29.98 36.25
N LEU A 68 21.58 29.01 37.08
CA LEU A 68 20.71 27.90 37.45
C LEU A 68 19.52 28.31 38.35
N SER A 69 19.45 29.57 38.77
CA SER A 69 18.35 30.12 39.58
C SER A 69 17.29 30.84 38.75
N SER A 70 17.52 31.02 37.46
CA SER A 70 16.58 31.60 36.50
C SER A 70 15.33 30.73 36.36
N ASP A 71 14.15 31.37 36.36
CA ASP A 71 12.87 30.70 36.10
C ASP A 71 12.66 30.37 34.61
N ASP A 72 13.51 30.92 33.72
CA ASP A 72 13.45 30.68 32.28
C ASP A 72 13.67 29.20 31.95
N ILE A 73 12.80 28.65 31.11
CA ILE A 73 12.86 27.26 30.65
C ILE A 73 14.07 27.05 29.73
N SER A 74 14.47 28.09 28.98
CA SER A 74 15.52 28.05 27.95
C SER A 74 16.91 27.75 28.54
N GLU A 75 17.18 28.29 29.73
CA GLU A 75 18.45 28.11 30.46
C GLU A 75 18.52 26.80 31.26
N ARG A 76 17.44 26.01 31.29
CA ARG A 76 17.44 24.73 32.01
C ARG A 76 18.26 23.68 31.28
N LEU A 77 18.72 22.69 32.04
CA LEU A 77 19.64 21.66 31.56
C LEU A 77 18.94 20.32 31.37
N ILE A 78 19.35 19.60 30.32
CA ILE A 78 18.97 18.21 30.07
C ILE A 78 20.24 17.39 29.87
N THR A 79 20.38 16.33 30.67
CA THR A 79 21.40 15.30 30.49
C THR A 79 20.88 14.24 29.53
N LEU A 80 21.60 14.02 28.43
CA LEU A 80 21.29 12.94 27.48
C LEU A 80 21.82 11.59 28.00
N LYS A 81 21.29 10.48 27.48
CA LYS A 81 21.79 9.12 27.83
C LYS A 81 23.27 8.89 27.55
N CYS A 82 23.86 9.64 26.61
CA CYS A 82 25.29 9.59 26.34
C CYS A 82 26.14 10.30 27.40
N GLY A 83 25.53 10.94 28.40
CA GLY A 83 26.20 11.64 29.50
C GLY A 83 26.44 13.13 29.26
N HIS A 84 26.29 13.62 28.02
CA HIS A 84 26.44 15.04 27.70
C HIS A 84 25.26 15.88 28.18
N ILE A 85 25.56 17.09 28.64
CA ILE A 85 24.61 18.05 29.21
C ILE A 85 24.46 19.21 28.24
N PHE A 86 23.22 19.64 27.97
CA PHE A 86 22.95 20.80 27.13
C PHE A 86 21.82 21.65 27.69
N THR A 87 21.79 22.94 27.33
CA THR A 87 20.63 23.79 27.59
C THR A 87 19.42 23.39 26.73
N VAL A 88 18.22 23.67 27.24
CA VAL A 88 16.98 23.45 26.49
C VAL A 88 16.98 24.26 25.20
N GLU A 89 17.47 25.49 25.20
CA GLU A 89 17.58 26.31 23.98
C GLU A 89 18.42 25.62 22.89
N THR A 90 19.59 25.09 23.27
CA THR A 90 20.47 24.37 22.36
C THR A 90 19.78 23.13 21.78
N LEU A 91 19.17 22.31 22.64
CA LEU A 91 18.50 21.08 22.19
C LEU A 91 17.21 21.36 21.42
N ASP A 92 16.51 22.46 21.70
CA ASP A 92 15.33 22.91 20.95
C ASP A 92 15.69 23.32 19.52
N GLY A 93 16.82 24.01 19.36
CA GLY A 93 17.40 24.32 18.06
C GLY A 93 17.80 23.06 17.30
N VAL A 94 18.56 22.16 17.94
CA VAL A 94 19.00 20.89 17.32
C VAL A 94 17.82 19.99 16.92
N CYS A 95 16.77 19.94 17.75
CA CYS A 95 15.57 19.14 17.47
C CYS A 95 14.51 19.89 16.64
N ARG A 96 14.78 21.13 16.21
CA ARG A 96 13.88 22.00 15.44
C ARG A 96 12.46 22.05 16.00
N MET A 97 12.32 22.38 17.28
CA MET A 97 11.02 22.27 17.96
C MET A 97 9.90 23.15 17.35
N ALA A 98 10.28 24.27 16.73
CA ALA A 98 9.35 25.17 16.04
C ALA A 98 8.61 24.53 14.85
N ASP A 99 9.15 23.45 14.26
CA ASP A 99 8.51 22.72 13.17
C ASP A 99 7.35 21.84 13.67
N PHE A 100 7.41 21.42 14.94
CA PHE A 100 6.44 20.50 15.54
C PHE A 100 5.42 21.21 16.44
N TYR A 101 5.70 22.43 16.88
CA TYR A 101 4.83 23.19 17.78
C TYR A 101 4.59 24.61 17.29
N GLU A 102 3.42 25.15 17.60
CA GLU A 102 3.13 26.56 17.43
C GLU A 102 3.62 27.32 18.66
N VAL A 103 4.45 28.32 18.40
CA VAL A 103 5.11 29.13 19.42
C VAL A 103 4.42 30.49 19.42
N SER A 104 4.01 30.97 20.60
CA SER A 104 3.52 32.33 20.80
C SER A 104 4.62 33.35 20.49
N ASN A 105 4.23 34.62 20.32
CA ASN A 105 5.19 35.72 20.24
C ASN A 105 6.09 35.82 21.48
N ASP A 106 5.63 35.27 22.61
CA ASP A 106 6.35 35.24 23.89
C ASP A 106 7.17 33.95 24.10
N GLY A 107 7.36 33.12 23.06
CA GLY A 107 8.18 31.89 23.14
C GLY A 107 7.49 30.67 23.78
N THR A 108 6.23 30.79 24.20
CA THR A 108 5.47 29.70 24.81
C THR A 108 4.84 28.77 23.76
N TYR A 109 4.95 27.45 23.96
CA TYR A 109 4.34 26.45 23.08
C TYR A 109 2.82 26.35 23.33
N ILE A 110 2.02 26.74 22.34
CA ILE A 110 0.55 26.81 22.45
C ILE A 110 -0.10 25.49 22.06
N ARG A 111 0.22 25.00 20.85
CA ARG A 111 -0.39 23.78 20.29
C ARG A 111 0.61 22.98 19.48
N THR A 112 0.27 21.71 19.26
CA THR A 112 0.97 20.84 18.31
C THR A 112 0.66 21.24 16.87
N LYS A 113 1.71 21.43 16.05
CA LYS A 113 1.58 21.50 14.59
C LYS A 113 1.51 20.11 13.97
N ALA A 114 0.96 20.01 12.77
CA ALA A 114 1.17 18.83 11.95
C ALA A 114 2.69 18.69 11.69
N PRO A 115 3.25 17.48 11.82
CA PRO A 115 4.68 17.29 11.59
C PRO A 115 5.01 17.63 10.13
N PRO A 116 6.27 18.01 9.84
CA PRO A 116 6.71 18.24 8.47
C PRO A 116 6.45 17.02 7.59
N VAL A 117 6.11 17.29 6.32
CA VAL A 117 5.88 16.27 5.29
C VAL A 117 7.20 15.57 4.90
N GLU A 118 8.32 16.27 5.06
CA GLU A 118 9.65 15.77 4.76
C GLU A 118 10.10 14.65 5.72
N TYR A 119 10.95 13.75 5.20
CA TYR A 119 11.58 12.69 5.98
C TYR A 119 12.41 13.28 7.13
N GLN A 120 12.22 12.77 8.35
CA GLN A 120 12.91 13.24 9.54
C GLN A 120 14.04 12.28 9.93
N THR A 121 15.25 12.80 10.06
CA THR A 121 16.38 12.07 10.66
C THR A 121 16.31 12.13 12.19
N PRO A 122 16.70 11.07 12.89
CA PRO A 122 16.77 11.11 14.35
C PRO A 122 17.75 12.21 14.80
N PRO A 123 17.34 13.09 15.72
CA PRO A 123 18.24 14.11 16.25
C PRO A 123 19.38 13.43 17.01
N THR A 124 20.60 13.93 16.80
CA THR A 124 21.82 13.37 17.38
C THR A 124 22.49 14.37 18.32
N CYS A 125 23.21 13.85 19.30
CA CYS A 125 24.00 14.65 20.22
C CYS A 125 25.08 15.44 19.44
N PRO A 126 25.21 16.76 19.65
CA PRO A 126 26.22 17.57 18.98
C PRO A 126 27.66 17.10 19.22
N GLN A 127 27.93 16.50 20.39
CA GLN A 127 29.28 16.13 20.81
C GLN A 127 29.68 14.71 20.37
N CYS A 128 28.81 13.71 20.54
CA CYS A 128 29.13 12.31 20.23
C CYS A 128 28.27 11.67 19.14
N ARG A 129 27.33 12.42 18.56
CA ARG A 129 26.39 11.96 17.52
C ARG A 129 25.51 10.77 17.93
N SER A 130 25.46 10.43 19.22
CA SER A 130 24.52 9.43 19.74
C SER A 130 23.07 9.93 19.66
N SER A 131 22.11 9.02 19.53
CA SER A 131 20.68 9.39 19.41
C SER A 131 20.17 10.09 20.68
N ILE A 132 19.44 11.19 20.48
CA ILE A 132 18.73 11.89 21.55
C ILE A 132 17.47 11.10 21.91
N THR A 133 17.29 10.77 23.20
CA THR A 133 16.13 10.00 23.69
C THR A 133 15.42 10.68 24.85
N ALA A 134 15.66 11.97 25.08
CA ALA A 134 14.98 12.73 26.13
C ALA A 134 13.48 12.79 25.85
N LEU A 135 12.67 12.72 26.91
CA LEU A 135 11.21 12.64 26.86
C LEU A 135 10.60 13.89 26.24
N ARG A 136 11.18 15.07 26.50
CA ARG A 136 10.75 16.34 25.90
C ARG A 136 10.75 16.29 24.37
N TYR A 137 11.77 15.68 23.77
CA TYR A 137 11.92 15.55 22.30
C TYR A 137 11.28 14.27 21.74
N GLY A 138 10.50 13.56 22.56
CA GLY A 138 9.90 12.28 22.19
C GLY A 138 9.08 12.34 20.91
N ARG A 139 8.41 13.46 20.59
CA ARG A 139 7.64 13.62 19.36
C ARG A 139 8.51 13.61 18.10
N VAL A 140 9.64 14.32 18.12
CA VAL A 140 10.61 14.38 17.00
C VAL A 140 11.28 13.03 16.80
N VAL A 141 11.71 12.41 17.90
CA VAL A 141 12.34 11.08 17.88
C VAL A 141 11.36 10.02 17.39
N LYS A 142 10.11 10.02 17.86
CA LYS A 142 9.08 9.09 17.38
C LYS A 142 8.74 9.31 15.92
N ARG A 143 8.66 10.57 15.45
CA ARG A 143 8.40 10.89 14.03
C ARG A 143 9.50 10.32 13.12
N SER A 144 10.76 10.57 13.45
CA SER A 144 11.91 10.05 12.69
C SER A 144 11.97 8.52 12.73
N MET A 145 11.71 7.90 13.88
CA MET A 145 11.61 6.44 13.99
C MET A 145 10.52 5.85 13.09
N LEU A 146 9.38 6.51 12.96
CA LEU A 146 8.31 6.06 12.05
C LEU A 146 8.70 6.18 10.58
N ASP A 147 9.40 7.27 10.20
CA ASP A 147 9.93 7.41 8.84
C ASP A 147 10.89 6.27 8.47
N ILE A 148 11.77 5.90 9.40
CA ILE A 148 12.68 4.76 9.25
C ILE A 148 11.90 3.45 9.06
N LEU A 149 10.80 3.27 9.80
CA LEU A 149 9.97 2.06 9.68
C LEU A 149 9.23 2.00 8.35
N GLU A 150 8.62 3.11 7.91
CA GLU A 150 7.97 3.26 6.61
C GLU A 150 8.92 2.91 5.47
N GLN A 151 10.14 3.43 5.55
CA GLN A 151 11.19 3.20 4.58
C GLN A 151 11.65 1.73 4.55
N ASN A 152 11.86 1.11 5.72
CA ASN A 152 12.22 -0.31 5.79
C ASN A 152 11.12 -1.19 5.20
N VAL A 153 9.84 -0.83 5.41
CA VAL A 153 8.72 -1.53 4.77
C VAL A 153 8.76 -1.34 3.27
N ALA A 154 8.91 -0.11 2.78
CA ALA A 154 8.97 0.18 1.34
C ALA A 154 10.06 -0.62 0.63
N SER A 155 11.28 -0.66 1.19
CA SER A 155 12.37 -1.39 0.56
C SER A 155 12.17 -2.90 0.57
N ASN A 156 11.74 -3.48 1.70
CA ASN A 156 11.49 -4.91 1.77
C ASN A 156 10.41 -5.32 0.74
N MET A 157 9.32 -4.56 0.66
CA MET A 157 8.24 -4.83 -0.29
C MET A 157 8.67 -4.62 -1.75
N SER A 158 9.50 -3.61 -2.02
CA SER A 158 10.07 -3.39 -3.35
C SER A 158 10.92 -4.59 -3.78
N ARG A 159 11.82 -5.06 -2.90
CA ARG A 159 12.65 -6.25 -3.16
C ARG A 159 11.78 -7.49 -3.38
N ASP A 160 10.73 -7.68 -2.59
CA ASP A 160 9.85 -8.83 -2.73
C ASP A 160 9.08 -8.82 -4.07
N LEU A 161 8.68 -7.64 -4.56
CA LEU A 161 8.08 -7.47 -5.90
C LEU A 161 9.09 -7.72 -7.02
N GLU A 162 10.33 -7.25 -6.88
CA GLU A 162 11.39 -7.54 -7.84
C GLU A 162 11.65 -9.04 -7.96
N LEU A 163 11.69 -9.75 -6.83
CA LEU A 163 11.83 -11.21 -6.79
C LEU A 163 10.61 -11.94 -7.36
N LEU A 164 9.43 -11.32 -7.38
CA LEU A 164 8.23 -11.87 -7.99
C LEU A 164 8.27 -11.79 -9.53
N GLY A 165 8.94 -10.78 -10.10
CA GLY A 165 9.01 -10.52 -11.55
C GLY A 165 9.39 -11.74 -12.40
N PRO A 166 10.52 -12.44 -12.12
CA PRO A 166 10.92 -13.63 -12.87
C PRO A 166 9.89 -14.78 -12.83
N HIS A 167 9.17 -14.92 -11.70
CA HIS A 167 8.11 -15.93 -11.58
C HIS A 167 6.92 -15.60 -12.47
N LEU A 168 6.49 -14.33 -12.51
CA LEU A 168 5.41 -13.87 -13.40
C LEU A 168 5.77 -14.08 -14.86
N GLU A 169 7.00 -13.75 -15.24
CA GLU A 169 7.49 -13.95 -16.61
C GLU A 169 7.55 -15.44 -16.99
N HIS A 170 8.02 -16.29 -16.09
CA HIS A 170 8.02 -17.74 -16.33
C HIS A 170 6.60 -18.29 -16.52
N VAL A 171 5.66 -17.86 -15.68
CA VAL A 171 4.25 -18.28 -15.76
C VAL A 171 3.62 -17.82 -17.08
N SER A 172 3.82 -16.55 -17.46
CA SER A 172 3.29 -15.99 -18.71
C SER A 172 3.84 -16.73 -19.94
N LYS A 173 5.16 -16.95 -20.01
CA LYS A 173 5.80 -17.69 -21.11
C LYS A 173 5.33 -19.15 -21.21
N SER A 174 5.03 -19.77 -20.08
CA SER A 174 4.64 -21.19 -20.00
C SER A 174 3.12 -21.39 -20.10
N LEU A 175 2.33 -20.32 -20.25
CA LEU A 175 0.88 -20.43 -20.11
C LEU A 175 0.26 -21.34 -21.17
N GLU A 176 0.66 -21.22 -22.44
CA GLU A 176 0.14 -22.09 -23.50
C GLU A 176 0.46 -23.56 -23.22
N THR A 177 1.62 -23.86 -22.65
CA THR A 177 1.95 -25.22 -22.20
C THR A 177 1.02 -25.68 -21.06
N PHE A 178 0.67 -24.80 -20.12
CA PHE A 178 -0.29 -25.13 -19.06
C PHE A 178 -1.70 -25.39 -19.63
N LYS A 179 -2.16 -24.56 -20.58
CA LYS A 179 -3.45 -24.73 -21.25
C LYS A 179 -3.54 -26.07 -21.98
N GLU A 180 -2.54 -26.42 -22.78
CA GLU A 180 -2.54 -27.70 -23.52
C GLU A 180 -2.49 -28.93 -22.60
N ARG A 181 -1.69 -28.86 -21.53
CA ARG A 181 -1.67 -29.92 -20.51
C ARG A 181 -2.98 -30.03 -19.75
N ALA A 182 -3.65 -28.91 -19.47
CA ALA A 182 -4.95 -28.91 -18.79
C ALA A 182 -6.08 -29.45 -19.67
N LYS A 183 -6.05 -29.13 -20.97
CA LYS A 183 -7.01 -29.64 -21.96
C LYS A 183 -6.97 -31.16 -22.09
N THR A 184 -5.78 -31.76 -21.95
CA THR A 184 -5.54 -33.20 -22.11
C THR A 184 -5.72 -34.03 -20.84
N ILE A 185 -6.12 -33.42 -19.72
CA ILE A 185 -6.43 -34.17 -18.49
C ILE A 185 -7.56 -35.17 -18.77
N THR A 186 -7.34 -36.42 -18.38
CA THR A 186 -8.36 -37.47 -18.45
C THR A 186 -9.54 -37.10 -17.54
N PRO A 187 -10.76 -36.92 -18.08
CA PRO A 187 -11.94 -36.65 -17.27
C PRO A 187 -12.17 -37.74 -16.23
N ASP A 188 -12.58 -37.35 -15.03
CA ASP A 188 -12.88 -38.27 -13.95
C ASP A 188 -14.14 -37.81 -13.22
N THR A 189 -15.23 -38.54 -13.45
CA THR A 189 -16.51 -38.29 -12.82
C THR A 189 -16.69 -39.03 -11.50
N THR A 190 -15.70 -39.82 -11.06
CA THR A 190 -15.76 -40.53 -9.79
C THR A 190 -15.63 -39.55 -8.62
N ASN A 191 -16.44 -39.76 -7.58
CA ASN A 191 -16.38 -38.98 -6.33
C ASN A 191 -16.56 -37.45 -6.48
N LEU A 192 -17.34 -36.98 -7.46
CA LEU A 192 -17.70 -35.56 -7.57
C LEU A 192 -18.47 -35.10 -6.33
N GLY A 193 -17.91 -34.14 -5.61
CA GLY A 193 -18.48 -33.56 -4.38
C GLY A 193 -19.68 -32.64 -4.62
N THR A 194 -19.94 -31.78 -3.65
CA THR A 194 -20.93 -30.71 -3.72
C THR A 194 -20.22 -29.38 -3.58
N ILE A 195 -20.64 -28.38 -4.36
CA ILE A 195 -20.08 -27.03 -4.27
C ILE A 195 -20.52 -26.39 -2.96
N SER A 196 -19.57 -25.95 -2.15
CA SER A 196 -19.86 -25.27 -0.88
C SER A 196 -20.39 -23.85 -1.11
N GLN A 197 -21.50 -23.49 -0.47
CA GLN A 197 -22.04 -22.13 -0.52
C GLN A 197 -21.23 -21.14 0.34
N ALA A 198 -20.53 -21.62 1.37
CA ALA A 198 -19.70 -20.78 2.25
C ALA A 198 -18.51 -20.11 1.52
N ARG A 199 -18.18 -20.59 0.30
CA ARG A 199 -17.06 -20.06 -0.50
C ARG A 199 -17.19 -18.56 -0.85
N LYS A 200 -18.42 -18.02 -0.92
CA LYS A 200 -18.65 -16.60 -1.27
C LYS A 200 -18.46 -15.67 -0.07
N THR A 201 -18.93 -16.09 1.10
CA THR A 201 -18.86 -15.32 2.35
C THR A 201 -17.40 -15.14 2.79
N ASP A 202 -16.63 -16.23 2.84
CA ASP A 202 -15.21 -16.19 3.27
C ASP A 202 -14.28 -15.46 2.29
N ALA A 203 -14.63 -15.39 1.00
CA ALA A 203 -13.80 -14.78 -0.04
C ALA A 203 -14.02 -13.26 -0.19
N ILE A 204 -15.23 -12.78 0.10
CA ILE A 204 -15.64 -11.40 -0.20
C ILE A 204 -15.56 -10.49 1.03
N GLU A 205 -15.75 -11.03 2.25
CA GLU A 205 -15.86 -10.21 3.47
C GLU A 205 -14.50 -9.72 4.02
N LYS A 206 -13.39 -10.37 3.69
CA LYS A 206 -12.06 -9.98 4.17
C LYS A 206 -11.48 -8.83 3.35
N GLN A 207 -10.80 -7.88 4.01
CA GLN A 207 -10.07 -6.77 3.35
C GLN A 207 -8.74 -7.18 2.69
N GLU A 208 -8.47 -8.48 2.61
CA GLU A 208 -7.27 -9.06 1.99
C GLU A 208 -7.64 -9.66 0.62
N PRO A 209 -6.66 -9.90 -0.28
CA PRO A 209 -6.92 -10.71 -1.46
C PRO A 209 -7.42 -12.09 -1.03
N ILE A 210 -8.13 -12.80 -1.91
CA ILE A 210 -8.62 -14.13 -1.54
C ILE A 210 -7.48 -15.04 -1.07
N SER A 211 -7.77 -15.88 -0.07
CA SER A 211 -6.75 -16.79 0.44
C SER A 211 -6.36 -17.82 -0.62
N LYS A 212 -5.07 -18.11 -0.75
CA LYS A 212 -4.57 -19.26 -1.53
C LYS A 212 -5.25 -20.57 -1.13
N ALA A 213 -5.68 -20.69 0.13
CA ALA A 213 -6.38 -21.87 0.63
C ALA A 213 -7.69 -22.16 -0.12
N LEU A 214 -8.29 -21.17 -0.80
CA LEU A 214 -9.48 -21.36 -1.64
C LEU A 214 -9.15 -21.86 -3.05
N LEU A 215 -7.87 -21.87 -3.44
CA LEU A 215 -7.41 -22.27 -4.78
C LEU A 215 -6.52 -23.53 -4.73
N ASP A 216 -6.26 -24.07 -3.55
CA ASP A 216 -5.37 -25.22 -3.37
C ASP A 216 -6.06 -26.56 -3.66
N LEU A 217 -5.25 -27.63 -3.67
CA LEU A 217 -5.71 -29.00 -3.91
C LEU A 217 -6.88 -29.41 -3.00
N ASN A 218 -6.89 -28.97 -1.74
CA ASN A 218 -7.92 -29.37 -0.78
C ASN A 218 -9.24 -28.66 -1.11
N ALA A 219 -9.19 -27.33 -1.32
CA ALA A 219 -10.37 -26.55 -1.66
C ALA A 219 -10.99 -26.97 -2.99
N MET A 220 -10.19 -27.33 -3.98
CA MET A 220 -10.71 -27.82 -5.25
C MET A 220 -11.64 -29.04 -5.08
N ASN A 221 -11.35 -29.92 -4.13
CA ASN A 221 -12.21 -31.07 -3.81
C ASN A 221 -13.35 -30.68 -2.85
N SER A 222 -13.03 -30.04 -1.72
CA SER A 222 -14.00 -29.81 -0.63
C SER A 222 -14.92 -28.61 -0.84
N ILE A 223 -14.45 -27.59 -1.56
CA ILE A 223 -15.18 -26.34 -1.81
C ILE A 223 -15.76 -26.32 -3.23
N HIS A 224 -14.97 -26.72 -4.22
CA HIS A 224 -15.38 -26.70 -5.63
C HIS A 224 -15.97 -28.02 -6.13
N GLY A 225 -15.91 -29.09 -5.33
CA GLY A 225 -16.59 -30.36 -5.62
C GLY A 225 -15.99 -31.16 -6.79
N LEU A 226 -14.75 -30.87 -7.19
CA LEU A 226 -14.07 -31.58 -8.29
C LEU A 226 -13.53 -32.94 -7.83
N SER A 227 -13.24 -33.83 -8.79
CA SER A 227 -12.70 -35.16 -8.46
C SER A 227 -11.30 -35.04 -7.83
N PRO A 228 -10.98 -35.85 -6.80
CA PRO A 228 -9.63 -35.93 -6.25
C PRO A 228 -8.55 -36.36 -7.24
N GLN A 229 -8.86 -37.22 -8.22
CA GLN A 229 -7.83 -37.69 -9.17
C GLN A 229 -7.49 -36.59 -10.17
N GLU A 230 -8.52 -35.98 -10.76
CA GLU A 230 -8.40 -34.88 -11.70
C GLU A 230 -7.68 -33.69 -11.07
N THR A 231 -8.08 -33.33 -9.84
CA THR A 231 -7.52 -32.18 -9.11
C THR A 231 -6.03 -32.35 -8.81
N ARG A 232 -5.53 -33.57 -8.57
CA ARG A 232 -4.08 -33.80 -8.37
C ARG A 232 -3.26 -33.46 -9.62
N ILE A 233 -3.76 -33.86 -10.78
CA ILE A 233 -3.11 -33.57 -12.07
C ILE A 233 -3.19 -32.08 -12.35
N TRP A 234 -4.37 -31.48 -12.20
CA TRP A 234 -4.59 -30.04 -12.31
C TRP A 234 -3.63 -29.24 -11.43
N ASN A 235 -3.54 -29.55 -10.14
CA ASN A 235 -2.69 -28.84 -9.20
C ASN A 235 -1.20 -28.94 -9.57
N THR A 236 -0.79 -30.04 -10.20
CA THR A 236 0.58 -30.18 -10.72
C THR A 236 0.86 -29.25 -11.90
N ILE A 237 -0.15 -28.99 -12.73
CA ILE A 237 -0.06 -28.08 -13.88
C ILE A 237 -0.02 -26.62 -13.41
N VAL A 238 -0.92 -26.23 -12.49
CA VAL A 238 -1.06 -24.83 -12.06
C VAL A 238 -0.16 -24.44 -10.89
N LYS A 239 0.64 -25.38 -10.35
CA LYS A 239 1.56 -25.11 -9.22
C LYS A 239 2.42 -23.86 -9.41
N PRO A 240 3.05 -23.60 -10.58
CA PRO A 240 3.82 -22.37 -10.78
C PRO A 240 3.00 -21.09 -10.62
N ILE A 241 1.74 -21.10 -11.07
CA ILE A 241 0.78 -19.99 -10.90
C ILE A 241 0.46 -19.81 -9.41
N LEU A 242 0.14 -20.90 -8.70
CA LEU A 242 -0.24 -20.85 -7.29
C LEU A 242 0.93 -20.48 -6.35
N ASP A 243 2.17 -20.79 -6.73
CA ASP A 243 3.36 -20.42 -5.99
C ASP A 243 3.70 -18.94 -6.19
N ALA A 244 3.62 -18.43 -7.42
CA ALA A 244 3.69 -16.99 -7.69
C ALA A 244 2.56 -16.22 -6.97
N TYR A 245 1.35 -16.76 -6.98
CA TYR A 245 0.19 -16.19 -6.29
C TYR A 245 0.43 -16.09 -4.79
N SER A 246 0.99 -17.14 -4.17
CA SER A 246 1.31 -17.14 -2.74
C SER A 246 2.25 -16.01 -2.35
N ARG A 247 3.26 -15.74 -3.20
CA ARG A 247 4.23 -14.66 -2.96
C ARG A 247 3.57 -13.30 -3.12
N ALA A 248 2.83 -13.09 -4.20
CA ALA A 248 2.07 -11.85 -4.43
C ALA A 248 1.06 -11.59 -3.30
N HIS A 249 0.34 -12.62 -2.85
CA HIS A 249 -0.60 -12.54 -1.73
C HIS A 249 0.10 -12.15 -0.42
N SER A 250 1.28 -12.72 -0.15
CA SER A 250 2.08 -12.35 1.03
C SER A 250 2.47 -10.86 1.01
N ILE A 251 2.85 -10.32 -0.15
CA ILE A 251 3.18 -8.90 -0.29
C ILE A 251 1.92 -8.04 -0.12
N ALA A 252 0.82 -8.42 -0.77
CA ALA A 252 -0.45 -7.69 -0.71
C ALA A 252 -1.08 -7.65 0.70
N THR A 253 -0.77 -8.63 1.55
CA THR A 253 -1.22 -8.72 2.96
C THR A 253 -0.18 -8.21 3.96
N THR A 254 1.00 -7.79 3.50
CA THR A 254 2.03 -7.23 4.35
C THR A 254 1.56 -5.86 4.85
N GLN A 255 1.24 -5.80 6.15
CA GLN A 255 0.98 -4.56 6.87
C GLN A 255 2.08 -4.32 7.89
N GLY A 256 2.67 -3.11 7.85
CA GLY A 256 3.65 -2.68 8.84
C GLY A 256 3.09 -2.73 10.26
N ALA A 257 3.92 -3.12 11.24
CA ALA A 257 3.50 -3.13 12.64
C ALA A 257 3.04 -1.75 13.12
N HIS A 258 3.64 -0.68 12.60
CA HIS A 258 3.27 0.70 12.87
C HIS A 258 1.97 1.13 12.18
N VAL A 259 1.59 0.55 11.03
CA VAL A 259 0.27 0.74 10.41
C VAL A 259 -0.82 0.17 11.29
N LYS A 260 -0.67 -1.10 11.73
CA LYS A 260 -1.61 -1.74 12.66
C LYS A 260 -1.76 -0.97 13.96
N ALA A 261 -0.65 -0.47 14.46
CA ALA A 261 -0.63 0.36 15.66
C ALA A 261 -1.34 1.70 15.46
N TYR A 262 -1.11 2.36 14.33
CA TYR A 262 -1.79 3.60 13.96
C TYR A 262 -3.30 3.37 13.85
N GLU A 263 -3.73 2.34 13.11
CA GLU A 263 -5.15 2.03 12.93
C GLU A 263 -5.83 1.63 14.24
N GLY A 264 -5.15 0.85 15.09
CA GLY A 264 -5.64 0.50 16.42
C GLY A 264 -5.78 1.72 17.35
N ALA A 265 -4.80 2.63 17.33
CA ALA A 265 -4.86 3.89 18.08
C ALA A 265 -5.98 4.80 17.56
N PHE A 266 -6.08 4.94 16.23
CA PHE A 266 -7.11 5.71 15.57
C PHE A 266 -8.51 5.22 15.91
N SER A 267 -8.77 3.92 15.75
CA SER A 267 -10.07 3.32 16.07
C SER A 267 -10.45 3.50 17.54
N THR A 268 -9.49 3.32 18.45
CA THR A 268 -9.73 3.48 19.89
C THR A 268 -10.05 4.93 20.24
N LEU A 269 -9.23 5.88 19.79
CA LEU A 269 -9.43 7.30 20.04
C LEU A 269 -10.71 7.80 19.41
N TYR A 270 -11.02 7.39 18.18
CA TYR A 270 -12.24 7.76 17.49
C TYR A 270 -13.49 7.34 18.26
N ARG A 271 -13.52 6.10 18.77
CA ARG A 271 -14.62 5.64 19.61
C ARG A 271 -14.74 6.46 20.90
N LEU A 272 -13.61 6.75 21.56
CA LEU A 272 -13.61 7.55 22.79
C LEU A 272 -14.11 8.98 22.54
N GLU A 273 -13.65 9.64 21.47
CA GLU A 273 -14.09 10.99 21.10
C GLU A 273 -15.56 11.03 20.65
N LEU A 274 -16.03 9.98 20.00
CA LEU A 274 -17.45 9.87 19.65
C LEU A 274 -18.30 9.73 20.93
N ASP A 275 -17.87 8.87 21.86
CA ASP A 275 -18.54 8.70 23.15
C ASP A 275 -18.54 9.99 23.99
N THR A 276 -17.45 10.78 23.98
CA THR A 276 -17.44 12.07 24.69
C THR A 276 -18.39 13.07 24.05
N LEU A 277 -18.39 13.20 22.72
CA LEU A 277 -19.27 14.14 22.00
C LEU A 277 -20.75 13.78 22.13
N ILE A 278 -21.11 12.49 22.11
CA ILE A 278 -22.50 12.04 22.28
C ILE A 278 -22.99 12.31 23.71
N ASN A 279 -22.13 12.18 24.71
CA ASN A 279 -22.49 12.36 26.11
C ASN A 279 -22.34 13.80 26.62
N ASP A 280 -21.84 14.73 25.79
CA ASP A 280 -21.67 16.13 26.17
C ASP A 280 -22.94 16.95 25.83
N PRO A 281 -23.70 17.40 26.85
CA PRO A 281 -24.94 18.16 26.62
C PRO A 281 -24.71 19.56 26.06
N SER A 282 -23.46 20.05 25.97
CA SER A 282 -23.11 21.35 25.41
C SER A 282 -22.83 21.32 23.90
N VAL A 283 -22.61 20.14 23.31
CA VAL A 283 -22.30 19.98 21.89
C VAL A 283 -23.61 19.87 21.10
N VAL A 284 -23.99 20.96 20.42
CA VAL A 284 -25.14 20.99 19.52
C VAL A 284 -24.67 20.66 18.10
N THR A 285 -24.55 19.37 17.78
CA THR A 285 -24.27 18.89 16.43
C THR A 285 -25.11 17.67 16.10
N ASP A 286 -25.72 17.67 14.91
CA ASP A 286 -26.45 16.50 14.38
C ASP A 286 -25.51 15.48 13.71
N ALA A 287 -24.22 15.80 13.59
CA ALA A 287 -23.17 14.95 13.02
C ALA A 287 -21.87 15.07 13.82
N PRO A 288 -21.66 14.25 14.87
CA PRO A 288 -20.45 14.30 15.70
C PRO A 288 -19.21 13.71 15.02
N GLU A 289 -19.38 12.92 13.95
CA GLU A 289 -18.31 12.15 13.31
C GLU A 289 -17.17 13.03 12.75
N PRO A 290 -17.42 14.13 12.02
CA PRO A 290 -16.35 14.97 11.50
C PRO A 290 -15.56 15.69 12.61
N MET A 291 -16.22 16.02 13.72
CA MET A 291 -15.59 16.63 14.89
C MET A 291 -14.68 15.62 15.60
N ALA A 292 -15.18 14.40 15.83
CA ALA A 292 -14.39 13.30 16.37
C ALA A 292 -13.17 13.00 15.48
N LEU A 293 -13.34 12.89 14.16
CA LEU A 293 -12.24 12.65 13.22
C LEU A 293 -11.15 13.73 13.33
N ARG A 294 -11.55 15.00 13.40
CA ARG A 294 -10.60 16.12 13.53
C ARG A 294 -9.85 16.09 14.87
N ALA A 295 -10.56 15.81 15.97
CA ALA A 295 -9.96 15.68 17.29
C ALA A 295 -8.95 14.52 17.36
N VAL A 296 -9.30 13.36 16.82
CA VAL A 296 -8.41 12.19 16.75
C VAL A 296 -7.15 12.49 15.93
N GLN A 297 -7.29 13.13 14.77
CA GLN A 297 -6.15 13.52 13.94
C GLN A 297 -5.22 14.49 14.66
N MET A 298 -5.77 15.44 15.43
CA MET A 298 -4.98 16.35 16.28
C MET A 298 -4.28 15.60 17.41
N ASN A 299 -4.96 14.67 18.07
CA ASN A 299 -4.44 13.90 19.20
C ASN A 299 -3.34 12.92 18.80
N ILE A 300 -3.48 12.25 17.65
CA ILE A 300 -2.43 11.39 17.09
C ILE A 300 -1.26 12.25 16.60
N GLY A 301 -1.57 13.40 15.99
CA GLY A 301 -0.58 14.40 15.60
C GLY A 301 0.45 13.89 14.59
N GLN A 302 0.11 12.85 13.82
CA GLN A 302 0.90 12.22 12.76
C GLN A 302 -0.03 11.81 11.61
N PRO A 303 0.41 11.95 10.34
CA PRO A 303 -0.35 11.46 9.20
C PRO A 303 -0.41 9.91 9.19
N PRO A 304 -1.40 9.32 8.51
CA PRO A 304 -1.44 7.88 8.33
C PRO A 304 -0.19 7.42 7.56
N PRO A 305 0.43 6.29 7.95
CA PRO A 305 1.50 5.71 7.16
C PRO A 305 0.94 5.19 5.82
N THR A 306 1.70 5.36 4.74
CA THR A 306 1.27 5.06 3.36
C THR A 306 2.32 4.32 2.55
N ALA A 307 3.49 4.01 3.10
CA ALA A 307 4.59 3.39 2.37
C ALA A 307 4.22 2.01 1.80
N ASP A 308 3.41 1.23 2.51
CA ASP A 308 2.96 -0.11 2.07
C ASP A 308 1.89 -0.05 0.97
N SER A 309 1.07 1.00 0.93
CA SER A 309 -0.12 1.05 0.07
C SER A 309 0.20 0.88 -1.40
N ARG A 310 1.26 1.54 -1.91
CA ARG A 310 1.69 1.42 -3.30
C ARG A 310 2.03 -0.02 -3.66
N PHE A 311 2.85 -0.67 -2.84
CA PHE A 311 3.32 -2.03 -3.09
C PHE A 311 2.20 -3.05 -2.88
N GLN A 312 1.29 -2.81 -1.93
CA GLN A 312 0.07 -3.60 -1.79
C GLN A 312 -0.78 -3.53 -3.06
N ILE A 313 -1.07 -2.34 -3.60
CA ILE A 313 -1.87 -2.18 -4.82
C ILE A 313 -1.23 -2.92 -6.00
N GLU A 314 0.09 -2.82 -6.16
CA GLU A 314 0.84 -3.52 -7.20
C GLU A 314 0.80 -5.05 -7.01
N ALA A 315 0.98 -5.54 -5.79
CA ALA A 315 0.82 -6.94 -5.47
C ALA A 315 -0.62 -7.44 -5.73
N TYR A 316 -1.64 -6.65 -5.40
CA TYR A 316 -3.04 -6.92 -5.72
C TYR A 316 -3.23 -7.09 -7.22
N ILE A 317 -2.68 -6.18 -8.03
CA ILE A 317 -2.70 -6.27 -9.50
C ILE A 317 -2.08 -7.60 -9.97
N HIS A 318 -0.91 -7.99 -9.43
CA HIS A 318 -0.30 -9.28 -9.76
C HIS A 318 -1.16 -10.48 -9.34
N THR A 319 -1.88 -10.40 -8.21
CA THR A 319 -2.84 -11.46 -7.82
C THR A 319 -4.00 -11.59 -8.81
N LEU A 320 -4.43 -10.49 -9.44
CA LEU A 320 -5.49 -10.49 -10.46
C LEU A 320 -4.98 -11.14 -11.75
N GLU A 321 -3.79 -10.74 -12.23
CA GLU A 321 -3.18 -11.31 -13.43
C GLU A 321 -2.98 -12.83 -13.33
N LEU A 322 -2.44 -13.28 -12.19
CA LEU A 322 -2.25 -14.72 -11.92
C LEU A 322 -3.57 -15.49 -11.92
N ARG A 323 -4.65 -14.88 -11.43
CA ARG A 323 -5.99 -15.47 -11.47
C ARG A 323 -6.61 -15.45 -12.86
N PHE A 324 -6.37 -14.41 -13.67
CA PHE A 324 -6.78 -14.41 -15.08
C PHE A 324 -6.07 -15.50 -15.87
N MET A 325 -4.78 -15.71 -15.63
CA MET A 325 -4.03 -16.83 -16.21
C MET A 325 -4.56 -18.19 -15.71
N LEU A 326 -4.85 -18.33 -14.41
CA LEU A 326 -5.47 -19.54 -13.85
C LEU A 326 -6.83 -19.83 -14.50
N ALA A 327 -7.67 -18.81 -14.68
CA ALA A 327 -8.97 -18.93 -15.33
C ALA A 327 -8.83 -19.37 -16.79
N GLN A 328 -7.83 -18.87 -17.54
CA GLN A 328 -7.54 -19.32 -18.91
C GLN A 328 -7.14 -20.80 -18.98
N VAL A 329 -6.32 -21.27 -18.03
CA VAL A 329 -6.02 -22.71 -17.92
C VAL A 329 -7.29 -23.51 -17.60
N GLY A 330 -8.20 -22.94 -16.79
CA GLY A 330 -9.50 -23.53 -16.48
C GLY A 330 -10.42 -23.61 -17.69
N LEU A 331 -10.44 -22.56 -18.52
CA LEU A 331 -11.19 -22.55 -19.78
C LEU A 331 -10.67 -23.61 -20.75
N ALA A 332 -9.34 -23.74 -20.89
CA ALA A 332 -8.74 -24.79 -21.70
C ALA A 332 -9.11 -26.19 -21.19
N ARG A 333 -9.18 -26.38 -19.86
CA ARG A 333 -9.68 -27.63 -19.27
C ARG A 333 -11.14 -27.88 -19.63
N LEU A 334 -12.00 -26.87 -19.48
CA LEU A 334 -13.43 -26.96 -19.79
C LEU A 334 -13.68 -27.30 -21.26
N ASP A 335 -12.90 -26.73 -22.19
CA ASP A 335 -12.96 -27.04 -23.62
C ASP A 335 -12.45 -28.46 -23.95
N GLY A 336 -11.61 -29.06 -23.08
CA GLY A 336 -11.16 -30.44 -23.18
C GLY A 336 -12.20 -31.48 -22.74
N LEU A 337 -13.28 -31.06 -22.06
CA LEU A 337 -14.38 -31.95 -21.69
C LEU A 337 -15.27 -32.24 -22.90
N ASN A 338 -15.78 -33.47 -23.02
CA ASN A 338 -16.60 -33.88 -24.15
C ASN A 338 -17.88 -33.02 -24.26
N PRO A 339 -18.06 -32.17 -25.29
CA PRO A 339 -19.21 -31.28 -25.39
C PRO A 339 -20.53 -32.03 -25.56
N ALA A 340 -20.53 -33.20 -26.19
CA ALA A 340 -21.72 -34.01 -26.49
C ALA A 340 -22.13 -34.96 -25.37
N ALA A 341 -21.33 -35.08 -24.30
CA ALA A 341 -21.68 -35.90 -23.14
C ALA A 341 -22.94 -35.35 -22.44
N THR A 342 -24.02 -36.14 -22.46
CA THR A 342 -25.34 -35.84 -21.87
C THR A 342 -25.61 -36.61 -20.58
N ASP A 343 -24.70 -37.50 -20.18
CA ASP A 343 -24.81 -38.20 -18.91
C ASP A 343 -24.76 -37.20 -17.75
N GLU A 344 -25.52 -37.52 -16.69
CA GLU A 344 -25.70 -36.64 -15.53
C GLU A 344 -24.36 -36.30 -14.85
N LEU A 345 -23.46 -37.28 -14.81
CA LEU A 345 -22.15 -37.17 -14.18
C LEU A 345 -21.20 -36.25 -14.96
N SER A 346 -21.06 -36.41 -16.27
CA SER A 346 -20.26 -35.50 -17.11
C SER A 346 -20.86 -34.09 -17.15
N SER A 347 -22.19 -33.98 -17.10
CA SER A 347 -22.87 -32.69 -16.96
C SER A 347 -22.56 -32.01 -15.62
N LYS A 348 -22.48 -32.79 -14.54
CA LYS A 348 -22.09 -32.33 -13.20
C LYS A 348 -20.62 -31.87 -13.18
N GLU A 349 -19.70 -32.62 -13.79
CA GLU A 349 -18.27 -32.24 -13.92
C GLU A 349 -18.11 -30.91 -14.66
N LYS A 350 -18.74 -30.76 -15.84
CA LYS A 350 -18.75 -29.50 -16.59
C LYS A 350 -19.29 -28.34 -15.75
N ARG A 351 -20.35 -28.56 -14.98
CA ARG A 351 -20.93 -27.55 -14.09
C ARG A 351 -19.93 -27.13 -13.01
N HIS A 352 -19.25 -28.08 -12.37
CA HIS A 352 -18.24 -27.76 -11.34
C HIS A 352 -17.09 -26.92 -11.89
N TRP A 353 -16.57 -27.26 -13.08
CA TRP A 353 -15.55 -26.46 -13.75
C TRP A 353 -16.04 -25.06 -14.11
N LYS A 354 -17.25 -24.92 -14.67
CA LYS A 354 -17.87 -23.61 -14.94
C LYS A 354 -17.99 -22.76 -13.67
N GLU A 355 -18.45 -23.37 -12.58
CA GLU A 355 -18.62 -22.71 -11.29
C GLU A 355 -17.29 -22.33 -10.63
N PHE A 356 -16.23 -23.12 -10.82
CA PHE A 356 -14.88 -22.78 -10.36
C PHE A 356 -14.29 -21.61 -11.13
N ILE A 357 -14.39 -21.61 -12.46
CA ILE A 357 -13.90 -20.49 -13.30
C ILE A 357 -14.71 -19.22 -13.01
N GLY A 358 -16.03 -19.33 -12.88
CA GLY A 358 -16.90 -18.23 -12.47
C GLY A 358 -16.50 -17.65 -11.11
N PHE A 359 -16.19 -18.51 -10.14
CA PHE A 359 -15.68 -18.09 -8.83
C PHE A 359 -14.36 -17.31 -8.94
N ILE A 360 -13.42 -17.72 -9.80
CA ILE A 360 -12.17 -16.98 -10.01
C ILE A 360 -12.48 -15.55 -10.51
N TYR A 361 -13.33 -15.39 -11.51
CA TYR A 361 -13.67 -14.07 -12.03
C TYR A 361 -14.47 -13.21 -11.03
N GLU A 362 -15.43 -13.80 -10.30
CA GLU A 362 -16.17 -13.11 -9.24
C GLU A 362 -15.23 -12.54 -8.17
N THR A 363 -14.23 -13.34 -7.76
CA THR A 363 -13.24 -12.90 -6.76
C THR A 363 -12.25 -11.88 -7.30
N CYS A 364 -11.91 -11.91 -8.59
CA CYS A 364 -11.11 -10.84 -9.22
C CYS A 364 -11.82 -9.49 -9.16
N VAL A 365 -13.13 -9.45 -9.44
CA VAL A 365 -13.93 -8.22 -9.32
C VAL A 365 -13.92 -7.70 -7.88
N ALA A 366 -14.12 -8.58 -6.90
CA ALA A 366 -14.07 -8.21 -5.49
C ALA A 366 -12.70 -7.63 -5.09
N ASP A 367 -11.61 -8.29 -5.45
CA ASP A 367 -10.26 -7.85 -5.08
C ASP A 367 -9.81 -6.60 -5.84
N SER A 368 -10.27 -6.38 -7.07
CA SER A 368 -10.02 -5.12 -7.79
C SER A 368 -10.65 -3.91 -7.09
N ARG A 369 -11.81 -4.08 -6.45
CA ARG A 369 -12.46 -3.04 -5.65
C ARG A 369 -11.68 -2.75 -4.37
N LYS A 370 -11.13 -3.79 -3.73
CA LYS A 370 -10.23 -3.64 -2.56
C LYS A 370 -8.98 -2.84 -2.93
N ALA A 371 -8.35 -3.17 -4.06
CA ALA A 371 -7.18 -2.44 -4.57
C ALA A 371 -7.50 -0.96 -4.89
N LEU A 372 -8.69 -0.68 -5.42
CA LEU A 372 -9.17 0.70 -5.62
C LEU A 372 -9.34 1.44 -4.29
N ALA A 373 -10.00 0.81 -3.31
CA ALA A 373 -10.22 1.40 -1.99
C ALA A 373 -8.90 1.76 -1.29
N ILE A 374 -7.87 0.91 -1.39
CA ILE A 374 -6.53 1.19 -0.85
C ILE A 374 -5.92 2.41 -1.58
N ALA A 375 -6.03 2.49 -2.90
CA ALA A 375 -5.49 3.59 -3.70
C ALA A 375 -6.17 4.95 -3.41
N GLU A 376 -7.48 4.94 -3.21
CA GLU A 376 -8.25 6.12 -2.84
C GLU A 376 -7.93 6.57 -1.41
N LYS A 377 -7.83 5.62 -0.45
CA LYS A 377 -7.43 5.92 0.94
C LYS A 377 -6.03 6.51 1.04
N SER A 378 -5.10 6.09 0.17
CA SER A 378 -3.73 6.61 0.14
C SER A 378 -3.53 7.85 -0.74
N SER A 379 -4.60 8.45 -1.26
CA SER A 379 -4.55 9.65 -2.13
C SER A 379 -3.64 9.49 -3.38
N ALA A 380 -3.45 8.26 -3.87
CA ALA A 380 -2.58 7.95 -4.99
C ALA A 380 -3.36 7.95 -6.31
N SER A 381 -3.56 9.14 -6.92
CA SER A 381 -4.48 9.31 -8.05
C SER A 381 -4.18 8.43 -9.27
N ARG A 382 -2.89 8.26 -9.61
CA ARG A 382 -2.45 7.42 -10.75
C ARG A 382 -2.72 5.94 -10.50
N ARG A 383 -2.55 5.49 -9.26
CA ARG A 383 -2.86 4.12 -8.84
C ARG A 383 -4.36 3.90 -8.81
N ALA A 384 -5.15 4.86 -8.32
CA ALA A 384 -6.61 4.77 -8.34
C ALA A 384 -7.13 4.63 -9.78
N ALA A 385 -6.60 5.43 -10.72
CA ALA A 385 -6.93 5.30 -12.14
C ALA A 385 -6.55 3.92 -12.71
N THR A 386 -5.37 3.40 -12.36
CA THR A 386 -4.91 2.06 -12.79
C THR A 386 -5.79 0.96 -12.20
N SER A 387 -6.12 1.02 -10.91
CA SER A 387 -7.02 0.07 -10.24
C SER A 387 -8.42 0.05 -10.88
N LYS A 388 -8.94 1.22 -11.30
CA LYS A 388 -10.20 1.32 -12.06
C LYS A 388 -10.15 0.58 -13.40
N VAL A 389 -9.02 0.62 -14.11
CA VAL A 389 -8.81 -0.18 -15.33
C VAL A 389 -8.89 -1.68 -15.03
N PHE A 390 -8.28 -2.13 -13.93
CA PHE A 390 -8.34 -3.53 -13.52
C PHE A 390 -9.73 -3.97 -13.04
N MET A 391 -10.52 -3.06 -12.49
CA MET A 391 -11.92 -3.31 -12.17
C MET A 391 -12.74 -3.52 -13.45
N ILE A 392 -12.61 -2.62 -14.43
CA ILE A 392 -13.25 -2.77 -15.75
C ILE A 392 -12.82 -4.09 -16.40
N ARG A 393 -11.52 -4.41 -16.40
CA ARG A 393 -11.01 -5.68 -16.94
C ARG A 393 -11.61 -6.90 -16.24
N SER A 394 -11.69 -6.88 -14.91
CA SER A 394 -12.24 -8.00 -14.14
C SER A 394 -13.72 -8.23 -14.47
N ASP A 395 -14.49 -7.15 -14.59
CA ASP A 395 -15.90 -7.23 -15.00
C ASP A 395 -16.05 -7.67 -16.46
N PHE A 396 -15.22 -7.14 -17.37
CA PHE A 396 -15.15 -7.54 -18.77
C PHE A 396 -14.88 -9.05 -18.92
N GLU A 397 -13.85 -9.56 -18.27
CA GLU A 397 -13.46 -10.98 -18.30
C GLU A 397 -14.58 -11.89 -17.78
N ARG A 398 -15.25 -11.48 -16.69
CA ARG A 398 -16.42 -12.19 -16.15
C ARG A 398 -17.55 -12.25 -17.17
N ILE A 399 -17.85 -11.12 -17.82
CA ILE A 399 -18.94 -11.01 -18.79
C ILE A 399 -18.62 -11.81 -20.05
N ARG A 400 -17.38 -11.70 -20.57
CA ARG A 400 -16.89 -12.52 -21.68
C ARG A 400 -17.07 -14.01 -21.40
N PHE A 401 -16.68 -14.46 -20.21
CA PHE A 401 -16.89 -15.84 -19.76
C PHE A 401 -18.37 -16.22 -19.74
N GLN A 402 -19.21 -15.43 -19.06
CA GLN A 402 -20.65 -15.70 -18.94
C GLN A 402 -21.35 -15.76 -20.30
N THR A 403 -21.07 -14.80 -21.19
CA THR A 403 -21.60 -14.75 -22.55
C THR A 403 -21.16 -15.97 -23.36
N THR A 404 -19.87 -16.32 -23.30
CA THR A 404 -19.34 -17.48 -24.05
C THR A 404 -19.99 -18.79 -23.61
N ILE A 405 -20.12 -19.00 -22.30
CA ILE A 405 -20.75 -20.20 -21.74
C ILE A 405 -22.26 -20.21 -22.00
N GLY A 406 -22.92 -19.06 -21.86
CA GLY A 406 -24.34 -18.89 -22.13
C GLY A 406 -24.67 -19.25 -23.58
N MET A 407 -23.95 -18.67 -24.53
CA MET A 407 -24.10 -18.96 -25.96
C MET A 407 -23.83 -20.42 -26.31
N LYS A 408 -22.76 -21.03 -25.78
CA LYS A 408 -22.48 -22.47 -25.98
C LYS A 408 -23.56 -23.38 -25.38
N SER A 409 -24.36 -22.89 -24.43
CA SER A 409 -25.44 -23.66 -23.78
C SER A 409 -26.78 -23.55 -24.48
N LEU A 410 -26.97 -22.55 -25.35
CA LEU A 410 -28.20 -22.38 -26.13
C LEU A 410 -28.33 -23.46 -27.20
N LYS A 411 -29.52 -24.05 -27.32
CA LYS A 411 -29.83 -25.00 -28.39
C LYS A 411 -30.80 -24.37 -29.37
N VAL A 412 -30.49 -24.50 -30.67
CA VAL A 412 -31.35 -24.00 -31.75
C VAL A 412 -32.76 -24.63 -31.73
N SER A 413 -32.90 -25.81 -31.11
CA SER A 413 -34.17 -26.49 -30.91
C SER A 413 -35.09 -25.83 -29.89
N ASP A 414 -34.56 -24.96 -29.02
CA ASP A 414 -35.32 -24.43 -27.90
C ASP A 414 -36.19 -23.25 -28.38
N PRO A 415 -37.50 -23.20 -28.03
CA PRO A 415 -38.39 -22.14 -28.48
C PRO A 415 -37.93 -20.73 -28.08
N THR A 416 -37.22 -20.61 -26.96
CA THR A 416 -36.69 -19.36 -26.42
C THR A 416 -35.34 -18.97 -27.00
N PHE A 417 -34.76 -19.75 -27.92
CA PHE A 417 -33.40 -19.54 -28.45
C PHE A 417 -33.18 -18.11 -28.95
N ALA A 418 -34.11 -17.56 -29.73
CA ALA A 418 -34.01 -16.21 -30.27
C ALA A 418 -34.08 -15.14 -29.16
N GLU A 419 -34.98 -15.32 -28.19
CA GLU A 419 -35.16 -14.40 -27.07
C GLU A 419 -33.95 -14.43 -26.11
N ASP A 420 -33.45 -15.61 -25.78
CA ASP A 420 -32.30 -15.80 -24.91
C ASP A 420 -31.02 -15.25 -25.56
N ARG A 421 -30.87 -15.45 -26.89
CA ARG A 421 -29.76 -14.89 -27.67
C ARG A 421 -29.81 -13.36 -27.69
N GLU A 422 -30.98 -12.77 -27.93
CA GLU A 422 -31.15 -11.32 -27.91
C GLU A 422 -30.88 -10.75 -26.50
N ARG A 423 -31.35 -11.44 -25.45
CA ARG A 423 -31.06 -11.05 -24.06
C ARG A 423 -29.56 -11.01 -23.77
N ILE A 424 -28.81 -12.03 -24.21
CA ILE A 424 -27.35 -12.07 -24.05
C ILE A 424 -26.70 -10.91 -24.82
N ALA A 425 -27.12 -10.67 -26.07
CA ALA A 425 -26.61 -9.56 -26.88
C ALA A 425 -26.85 -8.21 -26.21
N GLN A 426 -28.06 -8.00 -25.69
CA GLN A 426 -28.42 -6.78 -24.97
C GLN A 426 -27.56 -6.60 -23.71
N GLN A 427 -27.30 -7.67 -22.96
CA GLN A 427 -26.42 -7.63 -21.79
C GLN A 427 -25.01 -7.17 -22.12
N VAL A 428 -24.45 -7.63 -23.25
CA VAL A 428 -23.12 -7.21 -23.75
C VAL A 428 -23.16 -5.75 -24.19
N SER A 429 -24.19 -5.33 -24.92
CA SER A 429 -24.38 -3.93 -25.35
C SER A 429 -24.52 -2.95 -24.18
N ASP A 430 -25.33 -3.31 -23.17
CA ASP A 430 -25.52 -2.52 -21.95
C ASP A 430 -24.21 -2.39 -21.17
N THR A 431 -23.45 -3.49 -21.09
CA THR A 431 -22.12 -3.49 -20.48
C THR A 431 -21.18 -2.56 -21.21
N ARG A 432 -21.10 -2.64 -22.55
CA ARG A 432 -20.26 -1.78 -23.36
C ARG A 432 -20.57 -0.30 -23.13
N THR A 433 -21.85 0.06 -23.18
CA THR A 433 -22.33 1.43 -22.91
C THR A 433 -21.97 1.89 -21.50
N SER A 434 -22.09 0.99 -20.51
CA SER A 434 -21.69 1.26 -19.13
C SER A 434 -20.17 1.51 -19.00
N VAL A 435 -19.33 0.72 -19.67
CA VAL A 435 -17.87 0.89 -19.68
C VAL A 435 -17.46 2.19 -20.35
N GLU A 436 -18.07 2.56 -21.49
CA GLU A 436 -17.86 3.84 -22.16
C GLU A 436 -18.17 5.02 -21.23
N LYS A 437 -19.29 4.96 -20.51
CA LYS A 437 -19.66 5.98 -19.52
C LYS A 437 -18.67 6.05 -18.36
N GLN A 438 -18.27 4.90 -17.82
CA GLN A 438 -17.31 4.81 -16.72
C GLN A 438 -15.95 5.40 -17.11
N LEU A 439 -15.47 5.16 -18.33
CA LEU A 439 -14.20 5.74 -18.80
C LEU A 439 -14.23 7.28 -18.77
N LEU A 440 -15.31 7.89 -19.26
CA LEU A 440 -15.49 9.35 -19.25
C LEU A 440 -15.62 9.92 -17.84
N GLU A 441 -16.20 9.18 -16.92
CA GLU A 441 -16.31 9.56 -15.51
C GLU A 441 -14.95 9.48 -14.81
N TYR A 442 -14.20 8.40 -15.04
CA TYR A 442 -12.88 8.20 -14.46
C TYR A 442 -11.85 9.19 -14.97
N GLU A 443 -11.90 9.56 -16.25
CA GLU A 443 -11.05 10.63 -16.77
C GLU A 443 -11.35 11.95 -16.05
N ARG A 444 -12.63 12.30 -15.89
CA ARG A 444 -13.04 13.52 -15.17
C ARG A 444 -12.58 13.53 -13.72
N GLU A 445 -12.77 12.43 -13.00
CA GLU A 445 -12.32 12.27 -11.62
C GLU A 445 -10.79 12.34 -11.50
N TYR A 446 -10.06 11.68 -12.39
CA TYR A 446 -8.61 11.72 -12.44
C TYR A 446 -8.09 13.15 -12.62
N ILE A 447 -8.61 13.87 -13.61
CA ILE A 447 -8.20 15.26 -13.87
C ILE A 447 -8.56 16.17 -12.68
N ARG A 448 -9.72 15.99 -12.04
CA ARG A 448 -10.09 16.75 -10.83
C ARG A 448 -9.17 16.47 -9.65
N SER A 449 -8.74 15.22 -9.47
CA SER A 449 -7.78 14.84 -8.42
C SER A 449 -6.37 15.40 -8.65
N ARG A 450 -6.11 15.97 -9.85
CA ARG A 450 -4.82 16.49 -10.27
C ARG A 450 -4.93 17.94 -10.78
N PRO A 451 -5.19 18.90 -9.88
CA PRO A 451 -5.30 20.30 -10.27
C PRO A 451 -3.94 20.82 -10.76
N THR A 452 -3.87 21.15 -12.05
CA THR A 452 -2.65 21.70 -12.68
C THR A 452 -2.59 23.23 -12.65
N GLY A 453 -3.56 23.88 -11.99
CA GLY A 453 -3.79 25.32 -12.10
C GLY A 453 -4.01 25.75 -13.57
N ASN A 454 -3.59 26.96 -13.92
CA ASN A 454 -3.71 27.49 -15.30
C ASN A 454 -2.60 26.99 -16.25
N ASN A 455 -1.84 25.95 -15.88
CA ASN A 455 -0.76 25.43 -16.72
C ASN A 455 -1.28 24.38 -17.72
N ILE A 456 -1.54 24.83 -18.95
CA ILE A 456 -2.05 23.99 -20.05
C ILE A 456 -1.09 22.83 -20.39
N ARG A 457 0.23 23.03 -20.30
CA ARG A 457 1.21 21.98 -20.61
C ARG A 457 1.09 20.82 -19.64
N LYS A 458 1.04 21.09 -18.34
CA LYS A 458 0.87 20.06 -17.29
C LYS A 458 -0.47 19.33 -17.46
N LEU A 459 -1.53 20.05 -17.81
CA LEU A 459 -2.84 19.43 -18.07
C LEU A 459 -2.77 18.43 -19.24
N ASN A 460 -2.09 18.80 -20.32
CA ASN A 460 -1.89 17.91 -21.47
C ASN A 460 -1.02 16.69 -21.11
N GLU A 461 0.01 16.86 -20.29
CA GLU A 461 0.84 15.76 -19.78
C GLU A 461 -0.01 14.77 -18.96
N GLU A 462 -0.90 15.24 -18.08
CA GLU A 462 -1.79 14.36 -17.32
C GLU A 462 -2.84 13.66 -18.19
N ARG A 463 -3.40 14.35 -19.19
CA ARG A 463 -4.30 13.73 -20.18
C ARG A 463 -3.59 12.65 -21.00
N ASN A 464 -2.38 12.92 -21.45
CA ASN A 464 -1.58 11.95 -22.20
C ASN A 464 -1.27 10.73 -21.33
N TRP A 465 -0.87 10.95 -20.07
CA TRP A 465 -0.63 9.87 -19.13
C TRP A 465 -1.89 9.00 -18.95
N PHE A 466 -3.05 9.62 -18.71
CA PHE A 466 -4.31 8.89 -18.55
C PHE A 466 -4.67 8.11 -19.82
N LYS A 467 -4.50 8.73 -20.98
CA LYS A 467 -4.75 8.09 -22.28
C LYS A 467 -3.89 6.85 -22.49
N GLU A 468 -2.59 6.97 -22.28
CA GLU A 468 -1.61 5.88 -22.47
C GLU A 468 -1.78 4.75 -21.46
N ASN A 469 -2.02 5.08 -20.19
CA ASN A 469 -2.01 4.08 -19.12
C ASN A 469 -3.40 3.48 -18.84
N CYS A 470 -4.46 4.19 -19.19
CA CYS A 470 -5.85 3.82 -18.88
C CYS A 470 -6.73 3.76 -20.14
N ALA A 471 -6.94 4.88 -20.84
CA ALA A 471 -7.98 4.97 -21.86
C ALA A 471 -7.77 4.00 -23.03
N ILE A 472 -6.55 3.86 -23.54
CA ILE A 472 -6.24 2.91 -24.62
C ILE A 472 -6.54 1.47 -24.19
N LYS A 473 -6.26 1.10 -22.94
CA LYS A 473 -6.53 -0.25 -22.43
C LYS A 473 -8.04 -0.50 -22.31
N VAL A 474 -8.79 0.47 -21.80
CA VAL A 474 -10.25 0.36 -21.68
C VAL A 474 -10.90 0.34 -23.06
N GLN A 475 -10.39 1.12 -24.02
CA GLN A 475 -10.89 1.11 -25.39
C GLN A 475 -10.77 -0.27 -26.04
N ARG A 476 -9.66 -0.99 -25.81
CA ARG A 476 -9.52 -2.37 -26.29
C ARG A 476 -10.62 -3.29 -25.74
N PHE A 477 -10.99 -3.14 -24.46
CA PHE A 477 -12.11 -3.92 -23.90
C PHE A 477 -13.46 -3.52 -24.52
N ILE A 478 -13.66 -2.25 -24.84
CA ILE A 478 -14.85 -1.76 -25.55
C ILE A 478 -14.91 -2.38 -26.96
N ASP A 479 -13.78 -2.41 -27.67
CA ASP A 479 -13.66 -3.01 -29.00
C ASP A 479 -13.92 -4.53 -28.93
N GLU A 480 -13.34 -5.24 -27.94
CA GLU A 480 -13.64 -6.66 -27.72
C GLU A 480 -15.11 -6.92 -27.34
N LEU A 481 -15.76 -6.02 -26.61
CA LEU A 481 -17.19 -6.11 -26.32
C LEU A 481 -18.04 -5.91 -27.58
N ASN A 482 -17.63 -5.03 -28.49
CA ASN A 482 -18.26 -4.89 -29.80
C ASN A 482 -18.15 -6.19 -30.61
N ASP A 483 -16.97 -6.81 -30.64
CA ASP A 483 -16.75 -8.07 -31.34
C ASP A 483 -17.56 -9.21 -30.72
N LEU A 484 -17.63 -9.25 -29.38
CA LEU A 484 -18.43 -10.22 -28.64
C LEU A 484 -19.94 -10.02 -28.91
N GLU A 485 -20.41 -8.78 -28.98
CA GLU A 485 -21.81 -8.47 -29.33
C GLU A 485 -22.13 -8.90 -30.77
N ALA A 486 -21.25 -8.59 -31.72
CA ALA A 486 -21.39 -8.99 -33.11
C ALA A 486 -21.41 -10.51 -33.26
N TRP A 487 -20.58 -11.22 -32.50
CA TRP A 487 -20.60 -12.68 -32.42
C TRP A 487 -21.94 -13.22 -31.94
N VAL A 488 -22.46 -12.70 -30.82
CA VAL A 488 -23.75 -13.11 -30.29
C VAL A 488 -24.84 -12.87 -31.33
N LYS A 489 -24.91 -11.69 -31.95
CA LYS A 489 -25.98 -11.31 -32.90
C LYS A 489 -25.90 -12.02 -34.25
N ASN A 490 -24.69 -12.15 -34.80
CA ASN A 490 -24.50 -12.53 -36.20
C ASN A 490 -23.92 -13.94 -36.36
N GLY A 491 -23.43 -14.57 -35.28
CA GLY A 491 -22.82 -15.89 -35.35
C GLY A 491 -21.50 -15.90 -36.13
N THR A 492 -20.78 -14.77 -36.13
CA THR A 492 -19.44 -14.65 -36.72
C THR A 492 -18.44 -15.56 -35.99
N VAL A 493 -17.18 -15.62 -36.42
CA VAL A 493 -16.15 -16.28 -35.61
C VAL A 493 -15.69 -15.28 -34.55
N TYR A 494 -15.83 -15.66 -33.27
CA TYR A 494 -15.22 -14.93 -32.16
C TYR A 494 -14.03 -15.71 -31.66
N GLU A 495 -12.86 -15.14 -31.86
CA GLU A 495 -11.63 -15.61 -31.22
C GLU A 495 -11.20 -14.51 -30.23
N PRO A 496 -11.22 -14.79 -28.92
CA PRO A 496 -10.67 -13.87 -27.94
C PRO A 496 -9.23 -13.50 -28.31
N LEU A 497 -8.86 -12.23 -28.19
CA LEU A 497 -7.49 -11.79 -28.49
C LEU A 497 -6.46 -12.67 -27.74
N SER A 498 -5.49 -13.20 -28.50
CA SER A 498 -4.51 -14.15 -27.97
C SER A 498 -3.49 -13.49 -27.04
N HIS A 499 -2.81 -14.33 -26.25
CA HIS A 499 -1.94 -13.98 -25.13
C HIS A 499 -0.76 -13.01 -25.42
N ASN A 500 -0.46 -12.68 -26.69
CA ASN A 500 0.61 -11.74 -27.05
C ASN A 500 0.36 -10.30 -26.56
N GLU A 501 -0.88 -9.92 -26.27
CA GLU A 501 -1.19 -8.58 -25.74
C GLU A 501 -1.02 -8.49 -24.21
N MET A 502 -0.92 -9.63 -23.51
CA MET A 502 -0.44 -9.68 -22.13
C MET A 502 1.06 -9.38 -22.05
N GLU A 503 1.83 -9.57 -23.13
CA GLU A 503 3.21 -9.07 -23.20
C GLU A 503 3.28 -7.54 -23.17
N ASP A 504 2.29 -6.81 -23.70
CA ASP A 504 2.29 -5.33 -23.65
C ASP A 504 1.96 -4.80 -22.26
N ILE A 505 1.07 -5.48 -21.53
CA ILE A 505 0.78 -5.19 -20.12
C ILE A 505 2.04 -5.48 -19.29
N VAL A 506 2.65 -6.65 -19.48
CA VAL A 506 3.91 -7.02 -18.80
C VAL A 506 5.08 -6.13 -19.25
N LYS A 507 5.20 -5.73 -20.53
CA LYS A 507 6.24 -4.81 -21.03
C LYS A 507 6.05 -3.39 -20.52
N ALA A 508 4.82 -2.91 -20.37
CA ALA A 508 4.51 -1.62 -19.74
C ALA A 508 4.85 -1.61 -18.23
N PHE A 509 4.79 -2.77 -17.56
CA PHE A 509 5.23 -2.93 -16.16
C PHE A 509 6.73 -3.28 -16.02
N LYS A 510 7.37 -3.88 -17.04
CA LYS A 510 8.81 -4.22 -17.08
C LYS A 510 9.73 -2.99 -17.07
N GLY A 511 9.22 -1.79 -17.36
CA GLY A 511 10.04 -0.60 -17.59
C GLY A 511 10.68 0.08 -16.36
N LYS A 512 10.53 -0.42 -15.12
CA LYS A 512 10.97 0.35 -13.93
C LYS A 512 11.60 -0.41 -12.74
N PHE A 513 11.96 -1.69 -12.88
CA PHE A 513 12.25 -2.51 -11.68
C PHE A 513 13.55 -3.30 -11.69
N LEU A 514 14.56 -2.83 -12.44
CA LEU A 514 15.93 -3.21 -12.11
C LEU A 514 16.50 -2.02 -11.36
N THR A 515 16.70 -2.12 -10.03
CA THR A 515 17.87 -1.42 -9.46
C THR A 515 18.35 -1.77 -8.07
N THR A 516 19.63 -2.19 -8.06
CA THR A 516 20.67 -1.53 -7.27
C THR A 516 20.70 -0.02 -7.59
N GLY A 517 20.09 0.80 -6.73
CA GLY A 517 20.00 2.26 -6.91
C GLY A 517 19.74 2.97 -5.58
N HIS A 518 19.91 4.28 -5.57
CA HIS A 518 19.74 5.11 -4.38
C HIS A 518 18.26 5.52 -4.24
N PHE A 519 17.73 5.47 -3.01
CA PHE A 519 16.33 5.81 -2.73
C PHE A 519 16.17 7.30 -2.39
N TYR A 520 15.03 7.86 -2.78
CA TYR A 520 14.70 9.28 -2.61
C TYR A 520 13.18 9.44 -2.43
N ASN A 521 12.74 10.57 -1.87
CA ASN A 521 11.31 10.93 -1.81
C ASN A 521 11.03 12.21 -2.58
N CYS A 522 9.89 12.23 -3.27
CA CYS A 522 9.37 13.47 -3.85
C CYS A 522 8.81 14.40 -2.76
N PRO A 523 8.48 15.67 -3.06
CA PRO A 523 7.94 16.62 -2.08
C PRO A 523 6.68 16.14 -1.35
N ASN A 524 5.90 15.27 -1.98
CA ASN A 524 4.66 14.69 -1.43
C ASN A 524 4.88 13.32 -0.75
N GLY A 525 6.11 12.91 -0.50
CA GLY A 525 6.43 11.70 0.27
C GLY A 525 6.34 10.38 -0.51
N HIS A 526 6.11 10.39 -1.83
CA HIS A 526 6.14 9.16 -2.62
C HIS A 526 7.59 8.70 -2.86
N PRO A 527 7.93 7.43 -2.55
CA PRO A 527 9.29 6.93 -2.74
C PRO A 527 9.61 6.68 -4.21
N PHE A 528 10.81 7.03 -4.64
CA PHE A 528 11.38 6.72 -5.97
C PHE A 528 12.85 6.30 -5.86
N VAL A 529 13.37 5.64 -6.91
CA VAL A 529 14.75 5.15 -6.97
C VAL A 529 15.48 5.80 -8.14
N ILE A 530 16.74 6.22 -7.94
CA ILE A 530 17.64 6.62 -9.02
C ILE A 530 18.60 5.46 -9.26
N THR A 531 18.63 5.04 -10.52
CA THR A 531 19.04 3.71 -10.90
C THR A 531 20.50 3.59 -11.32
N GLU A 532 21.08 4.69 -11.79
CA GLU A 532 22.46 4.72 -12.27
C GLU A 532 23.37 5.22 -11.15
N CYS A 533 24.47 4.49 -10.92
CA CYS A 533 25.46 4.64 -9.83
C CYS A 533 26.13 6.02 -9.68
N GLY A 534 25.65 7.06 -10.35
CA GLY A 534 26.12 8.44 -10.17
C GLY A 534 25.23 9.29 -9.26
N GLY A 535 23.98 8.92 -8.98
CA GLY A 535 23.01 9.85 -8.38
C GLY A 535 22.35 10.76 -9.42
N ALA A 536 21.74 11.87 -8.99
CA ALA A 536 20.80 12.62 -9.81
C ALA A 536 21.45 13.36 -10.99
N MET A 537 21.38 12.77 -12.18
CA MET A 537 21.89 13.37 -13.43
C MET A 537 20.80 13.87 -14.37
N GLN A 538 19.55 13.50 -14.09
CA GLN A 538 18.40 13.92 -14.86
C GLN A 538 17.25 14.28 -13.93
N THR A 539 16.51 15.33 -14.30
CA THR A 539 15.23 15.64 -13.69
C THR A 539 14.12 14.86 -14.39
N SER A 540 13.20 14.32 -13.59
CA SER A 540 12.02 13.60 -14.03
C SER A 540 10.82 14.07 -13.21
N VAL A 541 9.69 13.38 -13.33
CA VAL A 541 8.46 13.67 -12.57
C VAL A 541 8.04 12.46 -11.75
N CYS A 542 7.59 12.71 -10.52
CA CYS A 542 7.08 11.68 -9.64
C CYS A 542 5.95 10.93 -10.36
N PRO A 543 6.04 9.59 -10.50
CA PRO A 543 5.02 8.82 -11.18
C PRO A 543 3.68 8.84 -10.44
N GLU A 544 3.69 9.17 -9.13
CA GLU A 544 2.49 9.19 -8.30
C GLU A 544 1.85 10.58 -8.23
N CYS A 545 2.62 11.66 -8.05
CA CYS A 545 2.06 13.01 -7.85
C CYS A 545 2.48 14.09 -8.87
N GLY A 546 3.40 13.79 -9.79
CA GLY A 546 3.82 14.73 -10.83
C GLY A 546 4.76 15.85 -10.39
N GLU A 547 5.13 15.90 -9.11
CA GLU A 547 6.19 16.79 -8.62
C GLU A 547 7.54 16.48 -9.27
N ALA A 548 8.39 17.50 -9.41
CA ALA A 548 9.73 17.32 -9.97
C ALA A 548 10.56 16.38 -9.08
N ILE A 549 11.16 15.35 -9.68
CA ILE A 549 12.05 14.39 -9.01
C ILE A 549 13.41 14.33 -9.72
N GLY A 550 14.45 13.83 -9.04
CA GLY A 550 15.78 13.71 -9.61
C GLY A 550 16.61 14.98 -9.41
N GLY A 551 17.33 15.42 -10.44
CA GLY A 551 18.31 16.50 -10.29
C GLY A 551 19.32 16.55 -11.44
N GLY A 552 20.43 17.25 -11.27
CA GLY A 552 21.45 17.35 -12.30
C GLY A 552 22.84 17.54 -11.69
N SER A 553 23.88 17.15 -12.43
CA SER A 553 25.28 17.20 -11.96
C SER A 553 25.48 16.49 -10.62
N HIS A 554 24.86 15.30 -10.47
CA HIS A 554 24.86 14.50 -9.24
C HIS A 554 24.20 15.17 -8.03
N ARG A 555 23.55 16.32 -8.24
CA ARG A 555 22.86 17.08 -7.20
C ARG A 555 21.36 16.90 -7.36
N LEU A 556 20.74 16.37 -6.32
CA LEU A 556 19.29 16.24 -6.22
C LEU A 556 18.62 17.62 -6.17
N LEU A 557 17.40 17.74 -6.70
CA LEU A 557 16.58 18.93 -6.51
C LEU A 557 16.39 19.20 -5.01
N ASP A 558 16.47 20.46 -4.60
CA ASP A 558 16.36 20.85 -3.18
C ASP A 558 14.99 20.49 -2.57
N THR A 559 13.98 20.26 -3.40
CA THR A 559 12.63 19.82 -3.00
C THR A 559 12.50 18.30 -2.86
N ASN A 560 13.52 17.53 -3.25
CA ASN A 560 13.59 16.09 -3.06
C ASN A 560 14.47 15.78 -1.87
N THR A 561 14.25 14.63 -1.25
CA THR A 561 15.04 14.23 -0.08
C THR A 561 15.81 12.95 -0.37
N VAL A 562 17.11 12.96 -0.04
CA VAL A 562 18.01 11.79 -0.12
C VAL A 562 17.70 10.85 1.02
N ASP A 563 17.62 9.57 0.70
CA ASP A 563 17.44 8.54 1.69
C ASP A 563 18.77 8.02 2.26
N SER A 564 19.43 8.89 3.04
CA SER A 564 20.80 8.70 3.56
C SER A 564 21.02 7.44 4.43
N ARG A 565 19.96 6.81 4.94
CA ARG A 565 20.08 5.62 5.79
C ARG A 565 20.17 4.32 4.99
N PHE A 566 19.56 4.27 3.80
CA PHE A 566 19.61 3.09 2.94
C PHE A 566 20.99 2.90 2.30
N GLU A 567 21.69 4.00 1.97
CA GLU A 567 23.09 3.95 1.56
C GLU A 567 24.00 3.35 2.64
N GLY A 568 23.73 3.64 3.91
CA GLY A 568 24.45 3.05 5.04
C GLY A 568 24.19 1.55 5.19
N ILE A 569 22.92 1.13 5.07
CA ILE A 569 22.52 -0.29 5.19
C ILE A 569 23.05 -1.12 4.00
N LEU A 570 23.04 -0.57 2.77
CA LEU A 570 23.61 -1.23 1.59
C LEU A 570 25.13 -1.39 1.69
N ARG A 571 25.84 -0.40 2.27
CA ARG A 571 27.27 -0.50 2.60
C ARG A 571 27.55 -1.58 3.66
N ASP A 572 26.76 -1.65 4.72
CA ASP A 572 26.94 -2.63 5.80
C ASP A 572 26.62 -4.07 5.38
N MET A 573 25.78 -4.26 4.33
CA MET A 573 25.44 -5.56 3.75
C MET A 573 26.42 -6.02 2.65
N GLY A 574 27.52 -5.29 2.41
CA GLY A 574 28.54 -5.66 1.42
C GLY A 574 28.11 -5.52 -0.03
N ILE A 575 27.00 -4.82 -0.30
CA ILE A 575 26.59 -4.41 -1.65
C ILE A 575 27.30 -3.08 -1.93
N THR A 576 28.63 -3.14 -2.04
CA THR A 576 29.43 -1.99 -2.46
C THR A 576 29.43 -1.89 -3.97
N ASP A 577 29.06 -0.71 -4.46
CA ASP A 577 29.42 -0.24 -5.77
C ASP A 577 30.95 -0.27 -5.93
N ARG A 578 31.45 -0.88 -7.00
CA ARG A 578 32.87 -0.87 -7.32
C ARG A 578 33.24 0.47 -7.98
N GLY A 579 33.53 1.48 -7.17
CA GLY A 579 34.25 2.71 -7.54
C GLY A 579 33.51 3.65 -8.49
N PHE A 580 33.68 4.97 -8.46
CA PHE A 580 34.89 5.74 -8.15
C PHE A 580 34.56 7.12 -7.56
N TYR A 581 35.57 7.64 -6.85
CA TYR A 581 35.92 9.02 -6.53
C TYR A 581 35.20 10.16 -7.27
#